data_AF-A0A653UJ18-F1
#
_entry.id   AF-A0A653UJ18-F1
#
_cell.length_a   1.000
_cell.length_b   1.000
_cell.length_c   1.000
_cell.angle_alpha   90.00
_cell.angle_beta   90.00
_cell.angle_gamma   90.00
#
_symmetry.space_group_name_H-M   'P 1'
#
loop_
_entity.id
_entity.type
_entity.pdbx_description
1 polymer ?
#
loop_
_entity_poly.entity_id
_entity_poly.type
_entity_poly.pdbx_seq_one_letter_code
_entity_poly.pdbx_strand_id
1 'polypeptide(L)'
;MLSLVNNSNTNLNIRPEHHGLYKLSLTRNADIAVASKPVFGASITFHTDLLTYDSFIVKPDNLLGWVDLGGLVYFTICSGQHPLGVDNVNTTTTLPSQFISAENGMLRFTSTLRIYLLAKTPRDIQEHGLCYFTPV
;
A
#
# COMPACT_ATOMS: atom_id res chain seq x y z
N MET A 1 9.35 -4.11 -14.30
CA MET A 1 9.11 -5.55 -14.07
C MET A 1 8.88 -5.72 -12.57
N LEU A 2 7.68 -6.11 -12.14
CA LEU A 2 7.44 -6.46 -10.73
C LEU A 2 8.24 -7.73 -10.43
N SER A 3 9.13 -7.68 -9.44
CA SER A 3 9.79 -8.87 -8.90
C SER A 3 9.15 -9.15 -7.54
N LEU A 4 7.98 -9.77 -7.56
CA LEU A 4 7.32 -10.26 -6.35
C LEU A 4 8.05 -11.52 -5.91
N VAL A 5 8.77 -11.44 -4.79
CA VAL A 5 9.38 -12.62 -4.19
C VAL A 5 8.28 -13.36 -3.43
N ASN A 6 7.77 -14.42 -4.02
CA ASN A 6 6.84 -15.33 -3.35
C ASN A 6 7.60 -16.05 -2.22
N ASN A 7 7.36 -15.67 -0.97
CA ASN A 7 7.97 -16.28 0.20
C ASN A 7 6.93 -17.06 1.01
N SER A 8 6.08 -17.83 0.32
CA SER A 8 5.02 -18.66 0.95
C SER A 8 5.55 -19.81 1.81
N ASN A 9 6.87 -20.00 1.92
CA ASN A 9 7.48 -21.07 2.74
C ASN A 9 8.14 -20.59 4.05
N THR A 10 7.98 -19.33 4.47
CA THR A 10 8.57 -18.86 5.76
C THR A 10 7.59 -18.27 6.76
N ASN A 11 6.28 -18.20 6.47
CA ASN A 11 5.33 -17.43 7.31
C ASN A 11 4.06 -18.19 7.72
N LEU A 12 4.21 -19.41 8.26
CA LEU A 12 3.13 -20.02 9.07
C LEU A 12 3.06 -19.45 10.50
N ASN A 13 3.98 -18.54 10.87
CA ASN A 13 4.02 -17.94 12.19
C ASN A 13 4.38 -16.46 12.08
N ILE A 14 3.45 -15.67 11.53
CA ILE A 14 3.60 -14.21 11.42
C ILE A 14 3.43 -13.64 12.84
N ARG A 15 4.56 -13.37 13.50
CA ARG A 15 4.57 -12.49 14.67
C ARG A 15 4.50 -11.04 14.15
N PRO A 16 3.59 -10.21 14.67
CA PRO A 16 3.63 -8.78 14.40
C PRO A 16 5.01 -8.26 14.83
N GLU A 17 5.80 -7.72 13.91
CA GLU A 17 7.04 -7.05 14.30
C GLU A 17 6.69 -5.84 15.17
N HIS A 18 7.46 -5.66 16.24
CA HIS A 18 7.22 -4.72 17.35
C HIS A 18 7.27 -3.22 16.94
N HIS A 19 7.54 -2.91 15.67
CA HIS A 19 7.65 -1.55 15.16
C HIS A 19 6.40 -1.24 14.32
N GLY A 20 5.62 -0.27 14.80
CA GLY A 20 4.22 -0.01 14.42
C GLY A 20 3.92 -0.21 12.93
N LEU A 21 2.97 -1.10 12.65
CA LEU A 21 2.37 -1.26 11.33
C LEU A 21 1.82 0.08 10.88
N TYR A 22 2.11 0.51 9.66
CA TYR A 22 1.44 1.64 9.01
C TYR A 22 0.28 1.13 8.18
N LYS A 23 -0.75 1.96 7.96
CA LYS A 23 -1.89 1.65 7.10
C LYS A 23 -1.92 2.60 5.91
N LEU A 24 -1.88 2.05 4.69
CA LEU A 24 -2.08 2.81 3.47
C LEU A 24 -3.58 2.84 3.12
N SER A 25 -4.18 4.02 3.23
CA SER A 25 -5.61 4.25 2.92
C SER A 25 -5.75 5.25 1.78
N LEU A 26 -6.92 5.24 1.13
CA LEU A 26 -7.23 6.11 0.01
C LEU A 26 -8.33 7.12 0.35
N THR A 27 -8.26 8.30 -0.26
CA THR A 27 -9.35 9.30 -0.18
C THR A 27 -10.63 8.75 -0.81
N ARG A 28 -11.80 9.08 -0.24
CA ARG A 28 -13.13 8.60 -0.69
C ARG A 28 -13.53 8.98 -2.10
N ASN A 29 -12.87 9.97 -2.69
CA ASN A 29 -13.23 10.54 -3.99
C ASN A 29 -12.33 10.01 -5.13
N ALA A 30 -11.46 9.03 -4.85
CA ALA A 30 -10.60 8.46 -5.88
C ALA A 30 -11.36 7.37 -6.65
N ASP A 31 -11.37 7.45 -7.98
CA ASP A 31 -11.88 6.36 -8.81
C ASP A 31 -10.80 5.26 -8.90
N ILE A 32 -11.08 4.09 -8.32
CA ILE A 32 -10.12 2.98 -8.22
C ILE A 32 -10.42 1.92 -9.27
N ALA A 33 -9.39 1.51 -10.00
CA ALA A 33 -9.40 0.36 -10.88
C ALA A 33 -8.32 -0.67 -10.50
N VAL A 34 -8.51 -1.91 -10.94
CA VAL A 34 -7.52 -2.99 -10.85
C VAL A 34 -7.30 -3.55 -12.24
N ALA A 35 -6.09 -3.43 -12.76
CA ALA A 35 -5.74 -3.89 -14.10
C ALA A 35 -4.22 -4.05 -14.26
N SER A 36 -3.78 -4.75 -15.31
CA SER A 36 -2.36 -4.88 -15.68
C SER A 36 -1.81 -3.69 -16.48
N LYS A 37 -2.66 -2.68 -16.75
CA LYS A 37 -2.36 -1.44 -17.50
C LYS A 37 -3.20 -0.30 -16.91
N PRO A 38 -2.78 0.98 -17.07
CA PRO A 38 -3.59 2.11 -16.60
C PRO A 38 -4.97 2.13 -17.28
N VAL A 39 -6.00 2.44 -16.49
CA VAL A 39 -7.40 2.53 -16.96
C VAL A 39 -7.78 4.01 -17.11
N PHE A 40 -8.30 4.37 -18.29
CA PHE A 40 -8.79 5.72 -18.53
C PHE A 40 -10.00 6.03 -17.64
N GLY A 41 -10.00 7.20 -17.00
CA GLY A 41 -11.05 7.65 -16.08
C GLY A 41 -10.90 7.16 -14.64
N ALA A 42 -9.90 6.34 -14.33
CA ALA A 42 -9.56 6.00 -12.94
C ALA A 42 -8.52 6.98 -12.38
N SER A 43 -8.74 7.46 -11.16
CA SER A 43 -7.72 8.22 -10.42
C SER A 43 -6.52 7.34 -10.07
N ILE A 44 -6.77 6.09 -9.67
CA ILE A 44 -5.74 5.12 -9.32
C ILE A 44 -6.05 3.78 -10.00
N THR A 45 -5.05 3.19 -10.64
CA THR A 45 -5.12 1.81 -11.12
C THR A 45 -4.09 0.96 -10.39
N PHE A 46 -4.51 0.04 -9.52
CA PHE A 46 -3.59 -0.91 -8.89
C PHE A 46 -3.22 -2.03 -9.85
N HIS A 47 -1.93 -2.39 -9.86
CA HIS A 47 -1.46 -3.51 -10.68
C HIS A 47 -2.03 -4.82 -10.15
N THR A 48 -2.60 -5.66 -11.02
CA THR A 48 -3.24 -6.94 -10.63
C THR A 48 -2.33 -7.83 -9.78
N ASP A 49 -1.05 -7.92 -10.15
CA ASP A 49 -0.08 -8.78 -9.48
C ASP A 49 0.14 -8.41 -8.00
N LEU A 50 -0.08 -7.14 -7.64
CA LEU A 50 -0.01 -6.67 -6.26
C LEU A 50 -1.06 -7.37 -5.39
N LEU A 51 -2.21 -7.70 -5.97
CA LEU A 51 -3.38 -8.23 -5.25
C LEU A 51 -3.45 -9.76 -5.24
N THR A 52 -2.45 -10.42 -5.83
CA THR A 52 -2.37 -11.89 -5.91
C THR A 52 -2.20 -12.54 -4.54
N TYR A 53 -1.35 -11.96 -3.68
CA TYR A 53 -0.96 -12.54 -2.40
C TYR A 53 -1.46 -11.71 -1.22
N ASP A 54 -1.90 -12.37 -0.15
CA ASP A 54 -2.39 -11.67 1.06
C ASP A 54 -1.26 -10.96 1.83
N SER A 55 -0.04 -11.47 1.74
CA SER A 55 1.15 -10.85 2.32
C SER A 55 2.40 -11.12 1.49
N PHE A 56 3.27 -10.13 1.34
CA PHE A 56 4.49 -10.24 0.53
C PHE A 56 5.50 -9.13 0.89
N ILE A 57 6.70 -9.24 0.35
CA ILE A 57 7.73 -8.20 0.44
C ILE A 57 7.86 -7.53 -0.93
N VAL A 58 7.82 -6.20 -0.94
CA VAL A 58 8.15 -5.38 -2.10
C VAL A 58 9.53 -4.79 -1.93
N LYS A 59 10.23 -4.59 -3.05
CA LYS A 59 11.50 -3.90 -3.14
C LYS A 59 11.29 -2.47 -3.66
N PRO A 60 12.29 -1.58 -3.47
CA PRO A 60 12.31 -0.30 -4.17
C PRO A 60 12.07 -0.48 -5.67
N ASP A 61 11.41 0.50 -6.28
CA ASP A 61 11.03 0.56 -7.69
C ASP A 61 10.02 -0.49 -8.16
N ASN A 62 9.55 -1.40 -7.29
CA ASN A 62 8.42 -2.25 -7.64
C ASN A 62 7.18 -1.39 -7.89
N LEU A 63 6.48 -1.76 -8.97
CA LEU A 63 5.31 -1.06 -9.45
C LEU A 63 4.11 -1.39 -8.55
N LEU A 64 3.54 -0.36 -7.93
CA LEU A 64 2.27 -0.44 -7.21
C LEU A 64 1.09 -0.34 -8.19
N GLY A 65 1.24 0.52 -9.21
CA GLY A 65 0.20 0.78 -10.19
C GLY A 65 0.40 2.11 -10.91
N TRP A 66 -0.70 2.75 -11.27
CA TRP A 66 -0.73 4.04 -11.96
C TRP A 66 -1.65 5.01 -11.26
N VAL A 67 -1.39 6.29 -11.49
CA VAL A 67 -2.17 7.40 -10.94
C VAL A 67 -2.33 8.49 -11.98
N ASP A 68 -3.45 9.21 -11.91
CA ASP A 68 -3.67 10.40 -12.72
C ASP A 68 -2.86 11.61 -12.19
N LEU A 69 -3.21 12.81 -12.66
CA LEU A 69 -2.55 14.06 -12.30
C LEU A 69 -2.63 14.43 -10.81
N GLY A 70 -3.56 13.84 -10.03
CA GLY A 70 -3.66 14.06 -8.59
C GLY A 70 -2.50 13.41 -7.81
N GLY A 71 -1.86 12.39 -8.36
CA GLY A 71 -0.66 11.80 -7.79
C GLY A 71 -0.84 11.30 -6.35
N LEU A 72 0.07 11.69 -5.46
CA LEU A 72 0.07 11.20 -4.08
C LEU A 72 -1.05 11.77 -3.19
N VAL A 73 -1.84 12.75 -3.68
CA VAL A 73 -2.92 13.39 -2.90
C VAL A 73 -4.02 12.41 -2.50
N TYR A 74 -4.20 11.33 -3.26
CA TYR A 74 -5.20 10.32 -2.99
C TYR A 74 -4.82 9.36 -1.86
N PHE A 75 -3.58 9.41 -1.38
CA PHE A 75 -3.04 8.47 -0.40
C PHE A 75 -2.89 9.13 0.96
N THR A 76 -3.24 8.37 2.00
CA THR A 76 -3.04 8.76 3.39
C THR A 76 -2.40 7.61 4.13
N ILE A 77 -1.42 7.91 4.98
CA ILE A 77 -0.81 6.92 5.87
C ILE A 77 -1.23 7.23 7.29
N CYS A 78 -1.83 6.24 7.93
CA CYS A 78 -2.13 6.28 9.35
C CYS A 78 -1.20 5.31 10.08
N SER A 79 -0.79 5.65 11.29
CA SER A 79 -0.22 4.66 12.21
C SER A 79 -1.29 3.57 12.41
N GLY A 80 -0.96 2.33 12.04
CA GLY A 80 -1.80 1.18 12.30
C GLY A 80 -1.96 1.06 13.81
N GLN A 81 -3.20 1.07 14.27
CA GLN A 81 -3.51 1.03 15.69
C GLN A 81 -2.82 -0.19 16.32
N HIS A 82 -2.02 0.07 17.35
CA HIS A 82 -1.57 -0.94 18.27
C HIS A 82 -2.83 -1.61 18.85
N PRO A 83 -2.93 -2.96 18.93
CA PRO A 83 -4.04 -3.63 19.60
C PRO A 83 -4.11 -3.36 21.12
N LEU A 84 -3.22 -2.52 21.66
CA LEU A 84 -3.21 -2.05 23.04
C LEU A 84 -3.33 -0.53 22.97
N GLY A 85 -4.51 0.01 23.30
CA GLY A 85 -4.84 1.43 23.19
C GLY A 85 -3.91 2.32 24.00
N VAL A 86 -2.78 2.70 23.41
CA VAL A 86 -1.88 3.72 23.93
C VAL A 86 -1.92 4.88 22.96
N ASP A 87 -2.73 5.87 23.30
CA ASP A 87 -2.80 7.20 22.67
C ASP A 87 -1.51 8.00 22.94
N ASN A 88 -0.35 7.46 22.56
CA ASN A 88 0.88 8.26 22.50
C ASN A 88 1.01 8.86 21.11
N VAL A 89 0.29 9.96 20.96
CA VAL A 89 0.31 10.91 19.85
C VAL A 89 1.71 11.55 19.78
N ASN A 90 2.67 10.84 19.20
CA ASN A 90 3.82 11.48 18.55
C ASN A 90 3.40 11.77 17.10
N THR A 91 2.88 12.98 16.88
CA THR A 91 2.44 13.51 15.57
C THR A 91 3.61 13.75 14.60
N THR A 92 4.41 12.72 14.31
CA THR A 92 5.16 12.75 13.05
C THR A 92 4.16 12.41 11.95
N THR A 93 3.67 13.41 11.23
CA THR A 93 2.80 13.20 10.06
C THR A 93 3.56 12.34 9.05
N THR A 94 3.19 11.06 8.95
CA THR A 94 3.79 10.13 8.01
C THR A 94 3.27 10.43 6.62
N LEU A 95 4.15 10.86 5.71
CA LEU A 95 3.76 11.27 4.37
C LEU A 95 3.83 10.09 3.40
N PRO A 96 2.86 9.93 2.47
CA PRO A 96 2.93 8.91 1.42
C PRO A 96 4.25 8.90 0.66
N SER A 97 4.81 10.09 0.39
CA SER A 97 6.07 10.28 -0.33
C SER A 97 7.29 9.62 0.32
N GLN A 98 7.20 9.20 1.58
CA GLN A 98 8.26 8.46 2.27
C GLN A 98 8.35 7.00 1.80
N PHE A 99 7.25 6.43 1.30
CA PHE A 99 7.14 5.00 0.98
C PHE A 99 6.71 4.73 -0.47
N ILE A 100 6.05 5.69 -1.10
CA ILE A 100 5.60 5.60 -2.49
C ILE A 100 5.93 6.88 -3.25
N SER A 101 6.34 6.73 -4.51
CA SER A 101 6.57 7.83 -5.44
C SER A 101 5.56 7.77 -6.59
N ALA A 102 5.21 8.93 -7.12
CA ALA A 102 4.38 9.08 -8.31
C ALA A 102 5.17 9.84 -9.38
N GLU A 103 5.67 9.12 -10.39
CA GLU A 103 6.50 9.71 -11.45
C GLU A 103 5.98 9.26 -12.81
N ASN A 104 5.71 10.23 -13.70
CA ASN A 104 5.18 9.99 -15.04
C ASN A 104 3.91 9.10 -15.02
N GLY A 105 3.03 9.32 -14.04
CA GLY A 105 1.79 8.56 -13.84
C GLY A 105 1.99 7.14 -13.28
N MET A 106 3.21 6.74 -12.95
CA MET A 106 3.50 5.43 -12.35
C MET A 106 3.70 5.57 -10.84
N LEU A 107 3.03 4.70 -10.08
CA LEU A 107 3.22 4.57 -8.64
C LEU A 107 4.22 3.46 -8.34
N ARG A 108 5.27 3.77 -7.57
CA ARG A 108 6.30 2.81 -7.15
C ARG A 108 6.58 2.89 -5.66
N PHE A 109 7.07 1.79 -5.10
CA PHE A 109 7.60 1.79 -3.74
C PHE A 109 9.01 2.41 -3.71
N THR A 110 9.30 3.18 -2.67
CA THR A 110 10.60 3.85 -2.49
C THR A 110 11.56 3.06 -1.58
N SER A 111 11.04 2.10 -0.82
CA SER A 111 11.81 1.27 0.12
C SER A 111 11.34 -0.18 0.11
N THR A 112 12.11 -1.06 0.75
CA THR A 112 11.65 -2.43 1.02
C THR A 112 10.56 -2.40 2.07
N LEU A 113 9.38 -2.95 1.76
CA LEU A 113 8.25 -2.99 2.69
C LEU A 113 7.71 -4.42 2.76
N ARG A 114 7.34 -4.85 3.97
CA ARG A 114 6.47 -6.00 4.16
C ARG A 114 5.02 -5.52 4.09
N ILE A 115 4.24 -6.07 3.18
CA ILE A 115 2.85 -5.70 2.90
C ILE A 115 1.91 -6.79 3.41
N TYR A 116 0.79 -6.37 3.98
CA TYR A 116 -0.35 -7.20 4.36
C TYR A 116 -1.62 -6.58 3.76
N LEU A 117 -2.19 -7.19 2.72
CA LEU A 117 -3.37 -6.64 2.05
C LEU A 117 -4.60 -6.71 2.98
N LEU A 118 -5.38 -5.64 2.94
CA LEU A 118 -6.67 -5.56 3.61
C LEU A 118 -7.82 -5.82 2.64
N ALA A 119 -7.63 -5.45 1.38
CA ALA A 119 -8.67 -5.48 0.37
C ALA A 119 -8.08 -5.77 -1.01
N LYS A 120 -8.87 -6.43 -1.86
CA LYS A 120 -8.50 -6.78 -3.24
C LYS A 120 -9.46 -6.24 -4.30
N THR A 121 -10.65 -5.78 -3.90
CA THR A 121 -11.61 -5.16 -4.82
C THR A 121 -11.60 -3.63 -4.66
N PRO A 122 -11.88 -2.85 -5.71
CA PRO A 122 -11.94 -1.39 -5.61
C PRO A 122 -12.84 -0.89 -4.48
N ARG A 123 -14.01 -1.50 -4.29
CA ARG A 123 -14.96 -1.13 -3.23
C ARG A 123 -14.35 -1.35 -1.84
N ASP A 124 -13.77 -2.51 -1.60
CA ASP A 124 -13.21 -2.85 -0.29
C ASP A 124 -11.96 -2.00 0.01
N ILE A 125 -11.16 -1.70 -1.02
CA ILE A 125 -9.98 -0.82 -0.90
C ILE A 125 -10.42 0.60 -0.51
N GLN A 126 -11.52 1.08 -1.08
CA GLN A 126 -12.08 2.39 -0.77
C GLN A 126 -12.61 2.48 0.66
N GLU A 127 -13.22 1.40 1.16
CA GLU A 127 -13.86 1.35 2.48
C GLU A 127 -12.85 1.09 3.61
N HIS A 128 -11.91 0.17 3.39
CA HIS A 128 -11.03 -0.35 4.43
C HIS A 128 -9.56 0.06 4.26
N GLY A 129 -9.17 0.63 3.13
CA GLY A 129 -7.77 0.90 2.77
C GLY A 129 -7.13 -0.28 2.04
N LEU A 130 -5.93 -0.05 1.49
CA LEU A 130 -5.25 -1.06 0.66
C LEU A 130 -4.57 -2.13 1.51
N CYS A 131 -3.71 -1.71 2.44
CA CYS A 131 -2.85 -2.62 3.17
C CYS A 131 -2.34 -2.03 4.50
N TYR A 132 -1.92 -2.93 5.39
CA TYR A 132 -0.91 -2.61 6.40
C TYR A 132 0.49 -2.88 5.84
N PHE A 133 1.48 -2.16 6.34
CA PHE A 133 2.87 -2.39 5.97
C PHE A 133 3.87 -1.99 7.07
N THR A 134 5.06 -2.59 7.01
CA THR A 134 6.21 -2.26 7.87
C THR A 134 7.47 -2.13 6.99
N PRO A 135 8.29 -1.08 7.17
CA PRO A 135 9.60 -0.98 6.55
C PRO A 135 10.54 -2.10 7.05
N VAL A 136 11.35 -2.67 6.14
CA VAL A 136 12.30 -3.76 6.42
C VAL A 136 13.73 -3.29 6.22
#